data_AF-A0ABD2QIS8-F1
#
_entry.id   AF-A0ABD2QIS8-F1
#
_cell.length_a   1.000
_cell.length_b   1.000
_cell.length_c   1.000
_cell.angle_alpha   90.00
_cell.angle_beta   90.00
_cell.angle_gamma   90.00
#
_symmetry.space_group_name_H-M   'P 1'
#
loop_
_entity.id
_entity.type
_entity.pdbx_description
1 polymer ?
#
loop_
_entity_poly.entity_id
_entity_poly.type
_entity_poly.pdbx_seq_one_letter_code
_entity_poly.pdbx_strand_id
1 'polypeptide(L)'
;MQNYLVLVVGLPNVGKSSFINAVRYVGKGAGKAARIVSIYSGNFVSEETGQLVPSNIMISDTPGLLEPKTRCFTAKLSLAACGLLDQTTLDREILIDYLLFMWNYKRKFDYVKVLDLSAPTHDVKHLISHVCEKQNFFSKRHTREFAHLMETYDDFLQFQKVANQTPDIHRACVYLLSEFNKGKLGRMTIYPEDEDDVQSAIPQSDVGPTQADLMRLQENLTKLDTSKDWYSFFMYYALSILIEIVKDPWGFITKLAFVLLPLTLLSAYCSYRLAREIKKQEKETKAKQQMLNNIAKAKTRSSHAKND
;
A
#
# COMPACT_ATOMS: atom_id res chain seq x y z
N MET A 1 -23.90 -42.18 -17.83
CA MET A 1 -23.64 -40.84 -18.38
C MET A 1 -22.38 -40.31 -17.70
N GLN A 2 -21.28 -40.09 -18.41
CA GLN A 2 -20.04 -39.60 -17.82
C GLN A 2 -20.06 -38.07 -17.71
N ASN A 3 -19.68 -37.51 -16.57
CA ASN A 3 -19.63 -36.07 -16.36
C ASN A 3 -18.17 -35.62 -16.27
N TYR A 4 -17.75 -34.75 -17.18
CA TYR A 4 -16.43 -34.12 -17.15
C TYR A 4 -16.54 -32.74 -16.53
N LEU A 5 -15.85 -32.52 -15.41
CA LEU A 5 -15.76 -31.20 -14.79
C LEU A 5 -14.47 -30.51 -15.22
N VAL A 6 -14.61 -29.36 -15.88
CA VAL A 6 -13.52 -28.49 -16.29
C VAL A 6 -13.50 -27.28 -15.36
N LEU A 7 -12.33 -26.99 -14.81
CA LEU A 7 -12.09 -25.83 -13.96
C LEU A 7 -11.36 -24.76 -14.74
N VAL A 8 -11.92 -23.55 -14.81
CA VAL A 8 -11.24 -22.39 -15.38
C VAL A 8 -10.59 -21.62 -14.24
N VAL A 9 -9.25 -21.51 -14.26
CA VAL A 9 -8.45 -20.85 -13.22
C VAL A 9 -7.65 -19.70 -13.83
N GLY A 10 -7.43 -18.62 -13.06
CA GLY A 10 -6.60 -17.49 -13.48
C GLY A 10 -6.78 -16.24 -12.62
N LEU A 11 -5.97 -15.23 -12.90
CA LEU A 11 -5.95 -13.94 -12.19
C LEU A 11 -7.31 -13.22 -12.23
N PRO A 12 -7.62 -12.31 -11.29
CA PRO A 12 -8.80 -11.45 -11.39
C PRO A 12 -8.76 -10.61 -12.67
N ASN A 13 -9.92 -10.20 -13.16
CA ASN A 13 -10.08 -9.34 -14.35
C ASN A 13 -9.56 -9.86 -15.70
N VAL A 14 -9.01 -11.08 -15.79
CA VAL A 14 -8.58 -11.70 -17.08
C VAL A 14 -9.74 -12.16 -17.98
N GLY A 15 -10.99 -11.92 -17.59
CA GLY A 15 -12.17 -12.29 -18.39
C GLY A 15 -12.65 -13.75 -18.23
N LYS A 16 -12.29 -14.45 -17.14
CA LYS A 16 -12.75 -15.83 -16.88
C LYS A 16 -14.27 -15.98 -16.98
N SER A 17 -15.03 -15.15 -16.26
CA SER A 17 -16.49 -15.21 -16.29
C SER A 17 -17.07 -14.82 -17.66
N SER A 18 -16.41 -13.90 -18.38
CA SER A 18 -16.78 -13.56 -19.76
C SER A 18 -16.60 -14.75 -20.70
N PHE A 19 -15.48 -15.48 -20.58
CA PHE A 19 -15.23 -16.72 -21.32
C PHE A 19 -16.28 -17.79 -20.99
N ILE A 20 -16.54 -18.05 -19.70
CA ILE A 20 -17.55 -19.03 -19.27
C ILE A 20 -18.95 -18.66 -19.80
N ASN A 21 -19.30 -17.37 -19.77
CA ASN A 21 -20.58 -16.90 -20.31
C ASN A 21 -20.65 -17.03 -21.83
N ALA A 22 -19.58 -16.76 -22.56
CA ALA A 22 -19.51 -16.96 -24.01
C ALA A 22 -19.66 -18.45 -24.38
N VAL A 23 -18.95 -19.34 -23.69
CA VAL A 23 -19.06 -20.79 -23.90
C VAL A 23 -20.46 -21.29 -23.54
N ARG A 24 -21.06 -20.79 -22.45
CA ARG A 24 -22.45 -21.10 -22.08
C ARG A 24 -23.42 -20.74 -23.21
N TYR A 25 -23.26 -19.55 -23.79
CA TYR A 25 -24.12 -19.06 -24.87
C TYR A 25 -24.09 -19.98 -26.09
N VAL A 26 -22.90 -20.44 -26.49
CA VAL A 26 -22.72 -21.37 -27.62
C VAL A 26 -23.28 -22.76 -27.30
N GLY A 27 -23.10 -23.26 -26.08
CA GLY A 27 -23.43 -24.64 -25.71
C GLY A 27 -24.91 -24.93 -25.39
N LYS A 28 -25.62 -23.98 -24.77
CA LYS A 28 -27.02 -24.18 -24.31
C LYS A 28 -27.96 -23.00 -24.58
N GLY A 29 -27.52 -21.97 -25.30
CA GLY A 29 -28.27 -20.73 -25.47
C GLY A 29 -28.28 -19.85 -24.21
N ALA A 30 -29.08 -18.79 -24.22
CA ALA A 30 -29.15 -17.79 -23.16
C ALA A 30 -29.84 -18.32 -21.88
N GLY A 31 -29.11 -19.06 -21.04
CA GLY A 31 -29.57 -19.54 -19.73
C GLY A 31 -29.09 -18.68 -18.55
N LYS A 32 -29.73 -18.83 -17.39
CA LYS A 32 -29.37 -18.14 -16.13
C LYS A 32 -27.94 -18.48 -15.67
N ALA A 33 -27.29 -17.51 -15.01
CA ALA A 33 -25.97 -17.70 -14.44
C ALA A 33 -25.99 -18.76 -13.32
N ALA A 34 -25.20 -19.82 -13.49
CA ALA A 34 -25.01 -20.87 -12.50
C ALA A 34 -23.51 -21.06 -12.26
N ARG A 35 -23.13 -21.40 -11.01
CA ARG A 35 -21.74 -21.62 -10.57
C ARG A 35 -21.07 -22.79 -11.33
N ILE A 36 -21.86 -23.79 -11.71
CA ILE A 36 -21.45 -24.88 -12.58
C ILE A 36 -22.41 -24.92 -13.77
N VAL A 37 -21.85 -24.92 -14.97
CA VAL A 37 -22.59 -24.82 -16.23
C VAL A 37 -22.28 -26.05 -17.06
N SER A 38 -23.29 -26.85 -17.39
CA SER A 38 -23.15 -27.86 -18.44
C SER A 38 -23.14 -27.14 -19.79
N ILE A 39 -22.08 -27.35 -20.58
CA ILE A 39 -21.83 -26.67 -21.86
C ILE A 39 -22.02 -27.58 -23.07
N TYR A 40 -21.97 -28.90 -22.86
CA TYR A 40 -22.21 -29.89 -23.91
C TYR A 40 -22.83 -31.13 -23.27
N SER A 41 -23.87 -31.67 -23.89
CA SER A 41 -24.48 -32.94 -23.52
C SER A 41 -24.69 -33.73 -24.79
N GLY A 42 -23.91 -34.79 -24.99
CA GLY A 42 -23.93 -35.59 -26.20
C GLY A 42 -23.12 -36.87 -26.04
N ASN A 43 -22.97 -37.65 -27.10
CA ASN A 43 -22.25 -38.91 -27.02
C ASN A 43 -20.78 -38.70 -27.44
N PHE A 44 -19.84 -39.17 -26.63
CA PHE A 44 -18.43 -39.30 -27.01
C PHE A 44 -18.11 -40.75 -27.32
N VAL A 45 -17.20 -40.99 -28.26
CA VAL A 45 -16.68 -42.34 -28.49
C VAL A 45 -15.69 -42.64 -27.36
N SER A 46 -15.97 -43.67 -26.58
CA SER A 46 -15.04 -44.18 -25.57
C SER A 46 -13.82 -44.79 -26.26
N GLU A 47 -12.61 -44.31 -25.97
CA GLU A 47 -11.37 -44.89 -26.50
C GLU A 47 -11.16 -46.34 -26.02
N GLU A 48 -11.67 -46.69 -24.83
CA GLU A 48 -11.51 -48.03 -24.25
C GLU A 48 -12.44 -49.08 -24.86
N THR A 49 -13.63 -48.69 -25.31
CA THR A 49 -14.68 -49.63 -25.77
C THR A 49 -15.16 -49.38 -27.20
N GLY A 50 -14.75 -48.28 -27.84
CA GLY A 50 -15.21 -47.88 -29.17
C GLY A 50 -16.70 -47.51 -29.26
N GLN A 51 -17.42 -47.50 -28.13
CA GLN A 51 -18.86 -47.24 -28.08
C GLN A 51 -19.18 -45.78 -27.77
N LEU A 52 -20.33 -45.33 -28.26
CA LEU A 52 -20.90 -44.01 -27.95
C LEU A 52 -21.39 -43.98 -26.50
N VAL A 53 -20.67 -43.28 -25.65
CA VAL A 53 -21.03 -43.05 -24.24
C VAL A 53 -21.68 -41.67 -24.12
N PRO A 54 -22.89 -41.56 -23.55
CA PRO A 54 -23.49 -40.26 -23.26
C PRO A 54 -22.65 -39.56 -22.19
N SER A 55 -22.10 -38.40 -22.53
CA SER A 55 -21.28 -37.59 -21.63
C SER A 55 -21.68 -36.12 -21.63
N ASN A 56 -21.38 -35.48 -20.51
CA ASN A 56 -21.74 -34.11 -20.24
C ASN A 56 -20.49 -33.35 -19.77
N ILE A 57 -20.17 -32.24 -20.42
CA ILE A 57 -19.06 -31.37 -20.01
C ILE A 57 -19.62 -30.22 -19.20
N MET A 58 -19.09 -30.05 -18.00
CA MET A 58 -19.47 -29.04 -17.02
C MET A 58 -18.29 -28.11 -16.75
N ILE A 59 -18.49 -26.80 -16.80
CA ILE A 59 -17.49 -25.80 -16.42
C ILE A 59 -17.87 -25.19 -15.07
N SER A 60 -16.93 -25.14 -14.13
CA SER A 60 -17.09 -24.40 -12.87
C SER A 60 -16.39 -23.05 -12.93
N ASP A 61 -17.09 -22.00 -12.48
CA ASP A 61 -16.50 -20.68 -12.28
C ASP A 61 -15.69 -20.66 -10.98
N THR A 62 -14.51 -20.03 -11.01
CA THR A 62 -13.66 -19.82 -9.83
C THR A 62 -13.36 -18.33 -9.67
N PRO A 63 -13.37 -17.81 -8.42
CA PRO A 63 -12.93 -16.45 -8.18
C PRO A 63 -11.47 -16.30 -8.62
N GLY A 64 -11.11 -15.10 -9.10
CA GLY A 64 -9.73 -14.82 -9.49
C GLY A 64 -8.77 -15.02 -8.33
N LEU A 65 -7.77 -15.87 -8.52
CA LEU A 65 -6.74 -16.12 -7.52
C LEU A 65 -5.49 -15.30 -7.88
N LEU A 66 -5.09 -14.38 -7.02
CA LEU A 66 -3.76 -13.77 -7.04
C LEU A 66 -2.87 -14.54 -6.08
N GLU A 67 -1.69 -14.94 -6.54
CA GLU A 67 -0.70 -15.51 -5.64
C GLU A 67 -0.15 -14.39 -4.72
N PRO A 68 -0.14 -14.58 -3.38
CA PRO A 68 0.36 -13.58 -2.44
C PRO A 68 1.91 -13.49 -2.43
N LYS A 69 2.62 -14.44 -3.04
CA LYS A 69 4.07 -14.40 -3.16
C LYS A 69 4.45 -13.30 -4.14
N THR A 70 4.98 -12.23 -3.57
CA THR A 70 5.53 -11.04 -4.20
C THR A 70 6.26 -11.35 -5.50
N ARG A 71 5.59 -11.10 -6.64
CA ARG A 71 6.30 -10.83 -7.88
C ARG A 71 7.15 -9.56 -7.70
N CYS A 72 8.20 -9.44 -8.50
CA CYS A 72 9.02 -8.24 -8.59
C CYS A 72 8.18 -6.96 -8.78
N PHE A 73 8.75 -5.80 -8.43
CA PHE A 73 8.06 -4.52 -8.58
C PHE A 73 7.64 -4.26 -10.03
N THR A 74 8.48 -4.63 -11.00
CA THR A 74 8.20 -4.60 -12.44
C THR A 74 6.97 -5.41 -12.81
N ALA A 75 6.86 -6.65 -12.35
CA ALA A 75 5.65 -7.46 -12.57
C ALA A 75 4.38 -6.83 -11.97
N LYS A 76 4.49 -6.16 -10.81
CA LYS A 76 3.35 -5.43 -10.23
C LYS A 76 2.94 -4.25 -11.12
N LEU A 77 3.91 -3.52 -11.68
CA LEU A 77 3.64 -2.45 -12.66
C LEU A 77 2.96 -3.00 -13.91
N SER A 78 3.45 -4.10 -14.49
CA SER A 78 2.83 -4.77 -15.65
C SER A 78 1.37 -5.14 -15.39
N LEU A 79 1.11 -5.81 -14.25
CA LEU A 79 -0.23 -6.26 -13.88
C LEU A 79 -1.18 -5.07 -13.59
N ALA A 80 -0.68 -4.02 -12.95
CA ALA A 80 -1.47 -2.81 -12.67
C ALA A 80 -1.76 -2.02 -13.95
N ALA A 81 -0.79 -1.90 -14.86
CA ALA A 81 -0.97 -1.26 -16.15
C ALA A 81 -2.09 -1.95 -16.96
N CYS A 82 -2.14 -3.28 -16.94
CA CYS A 82 -3.18 -4.10 -17.57
C CYS A 82 -4.53 -4.14 -16.83
N GLY A 83 -4.65 -3.48 -15.67
CA GLY A 83 -5.89 -3.46 -14.87
C GLY A 83 -6.21 -4.78 -14.13
N LEU A 84 -5.21 -5.65 -13.95
CA LEU A 84 -5.32 -6.90 -13.20
C LEU A 84 -5.10 -6.69 -11.69
N LEU A 85 -4.40 -5.61 -11.32
CA LEU A 85 -4.22 -5.13 -9.95
C LEU A 85 -4.89 -3.77 -9.76
N ASP A 86 -5.18 -3.42 -8.51
CA ASP A 86 -5.73 -2.13 -8.16
C ASP A 86 -4.71 -1.00 -8.41
N GLN A 87 -5.02 -0.14 -9.38
CA GLN A 87 -4.20 1.01 -9.79
C GLN A 87 -4.18 2.14 -8.75
N THR A 88 -4.95 2.04 -7.65
CA THR A 88 -4.86 2.99 -6.54
C THR A 88 -3.71 2.68 -5.58
N THR A 89 -3.18 1.45 -5.61
CA THR A 89 -2.10 1.02 -4.71
C THR A 89 -0.72 1.54 -5.18
N LEU A 90 -0.59 1.90 -6.46
CA LEU A 90 0.65 2.39 -7.06
C LEU A 90 0.47 3.83 -7.54
N ASP A 91 1.57 4.58 -7.56
CA ASP A 91 1.56 5.91 -8.16
C ASP A 91 1.31 5.79 -9.67
N ARG A 92 0.30 6.53 -10.14
CA ARG A 92 -0.13 6.50 -11.53
C ARG A 92 0.88 7.20 -12.44
N GLU A 93 1.62 8.18 -11.94
CA GLU A 93 2.70 8.80 -12.72
C GLU A 93 3.79 7.76 -13.03
N ILE A 94 4.18 6.95 -12.04
CA ILE A 94 5.13 5.83 -12.21
C ILE A 94 4.57 4.77 -13.18
N LEU A 95 3.28 4.45 -13.11
CA LEU A 95 2.66 3.51 -14.05
C LEU A 95 2.68 4.02 -15.50
N ILE A 96 2.44 5.32 -15.71
CA ILE A 96 2.53 5.93 -17.05
C ILE A 96 3.97 6.00 -17.53
N ASP A 97 4.92 6.32 -16.65
CA ASP A 97 6.34 6.32 -16.97
C ASP A 97 6.82 4.92 -17.40
N TYR A 98 6.42 3.89 -16.65
CA TYR A 98 6.66 2.50 -17.02
C TYR A 98 6.06 2.15 -18.38
N LEU A 99 4.81 2.56 -18.66
CA LEU A 99 4.20 2.33 -19.98
C LEU A 99 4.94 3.06 -21.12
N LEU A 100 5.36 4.30 -20.87
CA LEU A 100 6.14 5.09 -21.83
C LEU A 100 7.47 4.42 -22.14
N PHE A 101 8.17 3.96 -21.10
CA PHE A 101 9.38 3.15 -21.24
C PHE A 101 9.11 1.91 -22.10
N MET A 102 8.05 1.14 -21.80
CA MET A 102 7.73 -0.10 -22.52
C MET A 102 7.38 0.15 -24.00
N TRP A 103 6.64 1.20 -24.31
CA TRP A 103 6.36 1.59 -25.70
C TRP A 103 7.64 1.90 -26.47
N ASN A 104 8.54 2.68 -25.87
CA ASN A 104 9.80 3.05 -26.50
C ASN A 104 10.76 1.85 -26.63
N TYR A 105 10.88 1.04 -25.58
CA TYR A 105 11.69 -0.18 -25.54
C TYR A 105 11.28 -1.16 -26.66
N LYS A 106 9.97 -1.41 -26.81
CA LYS A 106 9.41 -2.28 -27.85
C LYS A 106 9.25 -1.61 -29.22
N ARG A 107 9.72 -0.37 -29.37
CA ARG A 107 9.61 0.44 -30.60
C ARG A 107 8.16 0.56 -31.11
N LYS A 108 7.21 0.69 -30.19
CA LYS A 108 5.78 0.88 -30.44
C LYS A 108 5.42 2.35 -30.33
N PHE A 109 5.44 3.05 -31.47
CA PHE A 109 5.22 4.50 -31.52
C PHE A 109 3.78 4.89 -31.92
N ASP A 110 2.82 3.97 -31.83
CA ASP A 110 1.42 4.25 -32.18
C ASP A 110 0.83 5.35 -31.29
N TYR A 111 1.23 5.41 -30.02
CA TYR A 111 0.83 6.45 -29.08
C TYR A 111 1.20 7.86 -29.56
N VAL A 112 2.32 8.03 -30.29
CA VAL A 112 2.77 9.33 -30.82
C VAL A 112 1.75 9.89 -31.80
N LYS A 113 1.23 9.06 -32.70
CA LYS A 113 0.20 9.46 -33.67
C LYS A 113 -1.14 9.74 -33.00
N VAL A 114 -1.53 8.90 -32.04
CA VAL A 114 -2.84 9.01 -31.36
C VAL A 114 -2.88 10.24 -30.44
N LEU A 115 -1.78 10.50 -29.74
CA LEU A 115 -1.63 11.66 -28.86
C LEU A 115 -1.20 12.92 -29.61
N ASP A 116 -0.94 12.85 -30.91
CA ASP A 116 -0.50 13.98 -31.75
C ASP A 116 0.77 14.63 -31.19
N LEU A 117 1.77 13.80 -30.94
CA LEU A 117 3.10 14.20 -30.52
C LEU A 117 4.00 14.35 -31.75
N SER A 118 4.94 15.29 -31.71
CA SER A 118 5.91 15.51 -32.80
C SER A 118 6.90 14.36 -32.95
N ALA A 119 7.30 13.74 -31.84
CA ALA A 119 8.26 12.64 -31.78
C ALA A 119 8.00 11.75 -30.55
N PRO A 120 8.57 10.53 -30.51
CA PRO A 120 8.62 9.73 -29.29
C PRO A 120 9.32 10.51 -28.16
N THR A 121 8.79 10.42 -26.94
CA THR A 121 9.34 11.11 -25.76
C THR A 121 9.80 10.10 -24.71
N HIS A 122 10.86 10.43 -23.98
CA HIS A 122 11.30 9.69 -22.80
C HIS A 122 10.92 10.39 -21.49
N ASP A 123 10.44 11.64 -21.57
CA ASP A 123 10.01 12.39 -20.39
C ASP A 123 8.49 12.23 -20.19
N VAL A 124 8.13 11.58 -19.08
CA VAL A 124 6.75 11.39 -18.65
C VAL A 124 6.05 12.71 -18.33
N LYS A 125 6.77 13.71 -17.81
CA LYS A 125 6.18 15.01 -17.45
C LYS A 125 5.78 15.79 -18.69
N HIS A 126 6.63 15.78 -19.70
CA HIS A 126 6.31 16.32 -21.01
C HIS A 126 5.08 15.63 -21.63
N LEU A 127 5.02 14.29 -21.59
CA LEU A 127 3.88 13.52 -22.08
C LEU A 127 2.57 13.92 -21.39
N ILE A 128 2.58 13.94 -20.04
CA ILE A 128 1.40 14.28 -19.24
C ILE A 128 0.97 15.72 -19.50
N SER A 129 1.90 16.66 -19.57
CA SER A 129 1.60 18.07 -19.82
C SER A 129 0.93 18.25 -21.19
N HIS A 130 1.45 17.61 -22.23
CA HIS A 130 0.85 17.61 -23.57
C HIS A 130 -0.57 17.05 -23.57
N VAL A 131 -0.81 15.96 -22.82
CA VAL A 131 -2.15 15.37 -22.69
C VAL A 131 -3.10 16.30 -21.92
N CYS A 132 -2.62 16.97 -20.87
CA CYS A 132 -3.41 17.96 -20.14
C CYS A 132 -3.88 19.09 -21.04
N GLU A 133 -2.97 19.64 -21.86
CA GLU A 133 -3.29 20.69 -22.82
C GLU A 133 -4.29 20.21 -23.88
N LYS A 134 -3.99 19.07 -24.51
CA LYS A 134 -4.83 18.52 -25.59
C LYS A 134 -6.25 18.17 -25.14
N GLN A 135 -6.40 17.63 -23.93
CA GLN A 135 -7.68 17.20 -23.39
C GLN A 135 -8.36 18.26 -22.52
N ASN A 136 -7.75 19.45 -22.37
CA ASN A 136 -8.19 20.50 -21.44
C ASN A 136 -8.36 20.01 -19.99
N PHE A 137 -7.44 19.15 -19.52
CA PHE A 137 -7.42 18.69 -18.14
C PHE A 137 -6.73 19.70 -17.24
N PHE A 138 -7.51 20.67 -16.78
CA PHE A 138 -7.06 21.69 -15.84
C PHE A 138 -7.95 21.66 -14.59
N SER A 139 -7.30 21.69 -13.43
CA SER A 139 -8.00 21.83 -12.16
C SER A 139 -8.26 23.30 -11.88
N LYS A 140 -9.52 23.63 -11.55
CA LYS A 140 -9.90 24.96 -11.09
C LYS A 140 -9.38 25.14 -9.67
N ARG A 141 -8.43 26.05 -9.45
CA ARG A 141 -8.10 26.48 -8.09
C ARG A 141 -9.30 27.21 -7.48
N HIS A 142 -9.49 27.06 -6.17
CA HIS A 142 -10.51 27.78 -5.44
C HIS A 142 -10.12 29.28 -5.42
N THR A 143 -10.61 30.05 -6.39
CA THR A 143 -10.34 31.50 -6.52
C THR A 143 -10.81 32.33 -5.31
N ARG A 144 -11.60 31.72 -4.41
CA ARG A 144 -12.21 32.40 -3.26
C ARG A 144 -11.18 33.00 -2.30
N GLU A 145 -9.98 32.43 -2.21
CA GLU A 145 -8.92 32.93 -1.32
C GLU A 145 -8.19 34.16 -1.84
N PHE A 146 -8.30 34.53 -3.12
CA PHE A 146 -7.62 35.72 -3.67
C PHE A 146 -8.59 36.78 -4.20
N ALA A 147 -9.89 36.50 -4.17
CA ALA A 147 -10.94 37.39 -4.67
C ALA A 147 -10.99 38.76 -3.96
N HIS A 148 -10.49 38.83 -2.72
CA HIS A 148 -10.47 40.07 -1.92
C HIS A 148 -9.27 40.98 -2.22
N LEU A 149 -8.28 40.51 -2.97
CA LEU A 149 -7.10 41.30 -3.38
C LEU A 149 -7.27 41.95 -4.76
N MET A 150 -8.44 41.82 -5.39
CA MET A 150 -8.70 42.30 -6.75
C MET A 150 -9.61 43.53 -6.70
N GLU A 151 -9.11 44.67 -7.19
CA GLU A 151 -9.85 45.95 -7.12
C GLU A 151 -10.80 46.16 -8.31
N THR A 152 -10.60 45.43 -9.43
CA THR A 152 -11.43 45.58 -10.64
C THR A 152 -11.96 44.25 -11.18
N TYR A 153 -13.11 44.30 -11.86
CA TYR A 153 -13.77 43.14 -12.47
C TYR A 153 -12.98 42.59 -13.68
N ASP A 154 -12.27 43.45 -14.41
CA ASP A 154 -11.40 43.04 -15.52
C ASP A 154 -10.14 42.33 -15.03
N ASP A 155 -9.56 42.75 -13.88
CA ASP A 155 -8.47 42.01 -13.24
C ASP A 155 -8.93 40.62 -12.77
N PHE A 156 -10.16 40.51 -12.25
CA PHE A 156 -10.76 39.22 -11.89
C PHE A 156 -10.90 38.30 -13.11
N LEU A 157 -11.35 38.83 -14.26
CA LEU A 157 -11.49 38.08 -15.50
C LEU A 157 -10.14 37.69 -16.12
N GLN A 158 -9.13 38.58 -16.08
CA GLN A 158 -7.77 38.27 -16.53
C GLN A 158 -7.08 37.26 -15.62
N PHE A 159 -7.20 37.40 -14.30
CA PHE A 159 -6.64 36.44 -13.34
C PHE A 159 -7.33 35.08 -13.42
N GLN A 160 -8.64 35.03 -13.67
CA GLN A 160 -9.33 33.77 -13.93
C GLN A 160 -8.86 33.09 -15.24
N LYS A 161 -8.38 33.86 -16.22
CA LYS A 161 -7.76 33.33 -17.46
C LYS A 161 -6.30 32.90 -17.27
N VAL A 162 -5.52 33.62 -16.46
CA VAL A 162 -4.05 33.42 -16.33
C VAL A 162 -3.65 32.57 -15.11
N ALA A 163 -4.37 32.67 -13.98
CA ALA A 163 -3.97 32.09 -12.69
C ALA A 163 -4.62 30.74 -12.34
N ASN A 164 -5.55 30.24 -13.17
CA ASN A 164 -6.52 29.23 -12.74
C ASN A 164 -6.48 27.89 -13.50
N GLN A 165 -5.36 27.56 -14.14
CA GLN A 165 -5.22 26.28 -14.84
C GLN A 165 -3.94 25.57 -14.41
N THR A 166 -3.96 24.97 -13.22
CA THR A 166 -2.96 23.95 -12.90
C THR A 166 -3.31 22.67 -13.66
N PRO A 167 -2.37 22.07 -14.40
CA PRO A 167 -2.63 20.82 -15.12
C PRO A 167 -3.04 19.73 -14.13
N ASP A 168 -4.14 19.04 -14.43
CA ASP A 168 -4.65 17.95 -13.62
C ASP A 168 -3.94 16.64 -14.02
N ILE A 169 -2.75 16.46 -13.45
CA ILE A 169 -1.86 15.30 -13.68
C ILE A 169 -2.62 13.99 -13.44
N HIS A 170 -3.39 13.92 -12.37
CA HIS A 170 -4.10 12.71 -11.99
C HIS A 170 -5.14 12.32 -13.06
N ARG A 171 -5.95 13.28 -13.56
CA ARG A 171 -6.90 13.01 -14.65
C ARG A 171 -6.20 12.59 -15.94
N ALA A 172 -5.08 13.21 -16.28
CA ALA A 172 -4.30 12.85 -17.45
C ALA A 172 -3.75 11.40 -17.36
N CYS A 173 -3.21 11.00 -16.21
CA CYS A 173 -2.73 9.62 -16.01
C CYS A 173 -3.86 8.60 -16.10
N VAL A 174 -5.03 8.88 -15.50
CA VAL A 174 -6.22 8.00 -15.61
C VAL A 174 -6.68 7.87 -17.05
N TYR A 175 -6.71 8.99 -17.77
CA TYR A 175 -7.07 9.00 -19.18
C TYR A 175 -6.11 8.14 -20.01
N LEU A 176 -4.80 8.33 -19.85
CA LEU A 176 -3.78 7.55 -20.55
C LEU A 176 -3.89 6.04 -20.28
N LEU A 177 -4.03 5.65 -19.00
CA LEU A 177 -4.25 4.24 -18.63
C LEU A 177 -5.53 3.68 -19.24
N SER A 178 -6.60 4.48 -19.30
CA SER A 178 -7.87 4.07 -19.92
C SER A 178 -7.72 3.86 -21.43
N GLU A 179 -7.05 4.76 -22.13
CA GLU A 179 -6.85 4.66 -23.58
C GLU A 179 -5.87 3.52 -23.93
N PHE A 180 -4.87 3.24 -23.08
CA PHE A 180 -4.03 2.05 -23.19
C PHE A 180 -4.86 0.76 -23.04
N ASN A 181 -5.67 0.64 -21.98
CA ASN A 181 -6.49 -0.55 -21.73
C ASN A 181 -7.57 -0.78 -22.81
N LYS A 182 -8.00 0.27 -23.52
CA LYS A 182 -8.85 0.16 -24.72
C LYS A 182 -8.10 -0.26 -25.97
N GLY A 183 -6.77 -0.35 -25.92
CA GLY A 183 -5.89 -0.67 -27.06
C GLY A 183 -5.77 0.45 -28.09
N LYS A 184 -6.17 1.68 -27.74
CA LYS A 184 -6.13 2.83 -28.68
C LYS A 184 -4.73 3.38 -28.87
N LEU A 185 -3.87 3.29 -27.84
CA LEU A 185 -2.47 3.73 -27.89
C LEU A 185 -1.53 2.73 -28.58
N GLY A 186 -2.09 1.72 -29.28
CA GLY A 186 -1.36 0.62 -29.88
C GLY A 186 -1.52 -0.68 -29.11
N ARG A 187 -1.44 -1.81 -29.81
CA ARG A 187 -1.48 -3.14 -29.19
C ARG A 187 -0.07 -3.54 -28.78
N MET A 188 0.09 -3.90 -27.51
CA MET A 188 1.35 -4.32 -26.92
C MET A 188 1.14 -5.55 -26.05
N THR A 189 2.16 -6.40 -25.99
CA THR A 189 2.25 -7.53 -25.08
C THR A 189 3.52 -7.35 -24.25
N ILE A 190 3.38 -7.45 -22.94
CA ILE A 190 4.48 -7.40 -21.97
C ILE A 190 4.76 -8.85 -21.59
N TYR A 191 5.97 -9.31 -21.85
CA TYR A 191 6.41 -10.66 -21.51
C TYR A 191 7.24 -10.63 -20.22
N PRO A 192 7.31 -11.74 -19.47
CA PRO A 192 8.15 -11.83 -18.27
C PRO A 192 9.62 -11.50 -18.52
N GLU A 193 10.17 -11.85 -19.70
CA GLU A 193 11.57 -11.55 -20.03
C GLU A 193 11.83 -10.04 -20.11
N ASP A 194 10.83 -9.26 -20.53
CA ASP A 194 10.94 -7.79 -20.53
C ASP A 194 11.04 -7.22 -19.10
N GLU A 195 10.45 -7.91 -18.11
CA GLU A 195 10.47 -7.48 -16.70
C GLU A 195 11.86 -7.68 -16.08
N ASP A 196 12.55 -8.76 -16.47
CA ASP A 196 13.91 -9.06 -16.07
C ASP A 196 14.91 -8.05 -16.69
N ASP A 197 14.72 -7.72 -17.96
CA ASP A 197 15.50 -6.69 -18.66
C ASP A 197 15.37 -5.33 -17.95
N VAL A 198 14.13 -4.91 -17.66
CA VAL A 198 13.86 -3.67 -16.91
C VAL A 198 14.52 -3.71 -15.53
N GLN A 199 14.41 -4.83 -14.83
CA GLN A 199 14.96 -4.96 -13.48
C GLN A 199 16.49 -4.96 -13.46
N SER A 200 17.14 -5.44 -14.53
CA SER A 200 18.59 -5.31 -14.72
C SER A 200 19.04 -3.89 -15.05
N ALA A 201 18.16 -3.09 -15.67
CA ALA A 201 18.43 -1.72 -16.07
C ALA A 201 18.17 -0.68 -14.95
N ILE A 202 17.33 -1.01 -13.96
CA ILE A 202 17.09 -0.15 -12.78
C ILE A 202 18.33 -0.21 -11.86
N PRO A 203 19.00 0.93 -11.58
CA PRO A 203 20.06 0.97 -10.57
C PRO A 203 19.51 0.52 -9.21
N GLN A 204 20.25 -0.34 -8.50
CA GLN A 204 19.81 -0.90 -7.20
C GLN A 204 19.68 0.13 -6.05
N SER A 205 19.74 1.43 -6.34
CA SER A 205 19.59 2.51 -5.35
C SER A 205 18.15 2.72 -4.88
N ASP A 206 17.14 2.34 -5.67
CA ASP A 206 15.73 2.70 -5.40
C ASP A 206 14.86 1.53 -4.93
N VAL A 207 15.45 0.33 -4.84
CA VAL A 207 14.83 -0.82 -4.20
C VAL A 207 15.29 -0.82 -2.75
N GLY A 208 14.36 -0.81 -1.80
CA GLY A 208 14.69 -0.89 -0.37
C GLY A 208 15.70 -2.01 -0.08
N PRO A 209 16.56 -1.86 0.95
CA PRO A 209 17.79 -2.63 1.08
C PRO A 209 17.52 -4.14 1.00
N THR A 210 18.12 -4.79 0.01
CA THR A 210 17.97 -6.22 -0.22
C THR A 210 18.54 -6.98 0.98
N GLN A 211 18.08 -8.20 1.23
CA GLN A 211 18.60 -9.03 2.32
C GLN A 211 20.12 -9.26 2.21
N ALA A 212 20.67 -9.28 1.00
CA ALA A 212 22.11 -9.31 0.75
C ALA A 212 22.82 -8.00 1.14
N ASP A 213 22.21 -6.84 0.91
CA ASP A 213 22.76 -5.54 1.30
C ASP A 213 22.77 -5.37 2.81
N LEU A 214 21.71 -5.84 3.49
CA LEU A 214 21.66 -5.90 4.96
C LEU A 214 22.73 -6.84 5.53
N MET A 215 23.08 -7.93 4.83
CA MET A 215 24.19 -8.80 5.24
C MET A 215 25.55 -8.14 5.02
N ARG A 216 25.76 -7.45 3.90
CA ARG A 216 26.98 -6.68 3.63
C ARG A 216 27.18 -5.53 4.63
N LEU A 217 26.10 -4.83 4.97
CA LEU A 217 26.12 -3.81 6.02
C LEU A 217 26.45 -4.42 7.38
N GLN A 218 25.87 -5.57 7.72
CA GLN A 218 26.20 -6.28 8.96
C GLN A 218 27.68 -6.70 8.98
N GLU A 219 28.22 -7.20 7.87
CA GLU A 219 29.63 -7.57 7.74
C GLU A 219 30.55 -6.34 7.90
N ASN A 220 30.23 -5.23 7.24
CA ASN A 220 30.99 -3.99 7.34
C ASN A 220 30.91 -3.38 8.75
N LEU A 221 29.76 -3.48 9.42
CA LEU A 221 29.59 -3.02 10.81
C LEU A 221 30.42 -3.85 11.78
N THR A 222 30.54 -5.18 11.58
CA THR A 222 31.39 -6.03 12.42
C THR A 222 32.89 -5.74 12.26
N LYS A 223 33.29 -5.11 11.15
CA LYS A 223 34.68 -4.71 10.88
C LYS A 223 35.03 -3.33 11.45
N LEU A 224 34.05 -2.57 11.97
CA LEU A 224 34.31 -1.27 12.59
C LEU A 224 34.95 -1.46 13.96
N ASP A 225 36.08 -0.80 14.16
CA ASP A 225 36.88 -0.85 15.38
C ASP A 225 36.15 -0.05 16.49
N THR A 226 35.33 -0.74 17.28
CA THR A 226 34.43 -0.16 18.31
C THR A 226 35.17 0.34 19.57
N SER A 227 36.49 0.26 19.58
CA SER A 227 37.31 0.51 20.77
C SER A 227 37.68 1.98 21.03
N LYS A 228 37.43 2.92 20.10
CA LYS A 228 38.04 4.27 20.20
C LYS A 228 37.17 5.36 20.83
N ASP A 229 35.84 5.33 20.68
CA ASP A 229 34.95 6.41 21.16
C ASP A 229 33.59 5.91 21.67
N TRP A 230 33.05 6.50 22.75
CA TRP A 230 31.71 6.19 23.29
C TRP A 230 30.58 6.49 22.28
N TYR A 231 30.78 7.46 21.40
CA TYR A 231 29.86 7.77 20.30
C TYR A 231 29.80 6.62 19.29
N SER A 232 30.95 6.07 18.91
CA SER A 232 31.05 4.94 17.98
C SER A 232 30.43 3.67 18.55
N PHE A 233 30.56 3.46 19.87
CA PHE A 233 29.87 2.39 20.59
C PHE A 233 28.34 2.55 20.49
N PHE A 234 27.80 3.73 20.83
CA PHE A 234 26.37 3.96 20.77
C PHE A 234 25.82 3.85 19.34
N MET A 235 26.53 4.40 18.36
CA MET A 235 26.12 4.33 16.94
C MET A 235 26.13 2.89 16.41
N TYR A 236 27.13 2.08 16.79
CA TYR A 236 27.16 0.65 16.46
C TYR A 236 25.93 -0.07 17.02
N TYR A 237 25.61 0.11 18.30
CA TYR A 237 24.45 -0.53 18.91
C TYR A 237 23.13 -0.03 18.32
N ALA A 238 22.98 1.27 18.09
CA ALA A 238 21.79 1.85 17.46
C ALA A 238 21.56 1.28 16.05
N LEU A 239 22.61 1.20 15.23
CA LEU A 239 22.56 0.59 13.91
C LEU A 239 22.26 -0.91 13.97
N SER A 240 22.86 -1.65 14.92
CA SER A 240 22.59 -3.08 15.08
C SER A 240 21.12 -3.36 15.44
N ILE A 241 20.53 -2.52 16.32
CA ILE A 241 19.13 -2.64 16.73
C ILE A 241 18.21 -2.32 15.55
N LEU A 242 18.52 -1.28 14.78
CA LEU A 242 17.76 -0.93 13.57
C LEU A 242 17.76 -2.07 12.55
N ILE A 243 18.92 -2.70 12.31
CA ILE A 243 19.02 -3.84 11.40
C ILE A 243 18.22 -5.04 11.91
N GLU A 244 18.25 -5.30 13.22
CA GLU A 244 17.48 -6.40 13.83
C GLU A 244 15.97 -6.19 13.72
N ILE A 245 15.50 -4.95 13.92
CA ILE A 245 14.09 -4.56 13.73
C ILE A 245 13.63 -4.78 12.29
N VAL A 246 14.46 -4.42 11.30
CA VAL A 246 14.13 -4.57 9.88
C VAL A 246 14.08 -6.06 9.47
N LYS A 247 14.92 -6.90 10.08
CA LYS A 247 14.97 -8.35 9.78
C LYS A 247 13.83 -9.13 10.40
N ASP A 248 13.47 -8.84 11.66
CA ASP A 248 12.37 -9.51 12.36
C ASP A 248 11.67 -8.58 13.36
N PRO A 249 10.65 -7.84 12.89
CA PRO A 249 9.91 -6.89 13.72
C PRO A 249 9.24 -7.57 14.93
N TRP A 250 8.73 -8.78 14.74
CA TRP A 250 8.00 -9.52 15.76
C TRP A 250 8.95 -10.16 16.78
N GLY A 251 10.08 -10.70 16.34
CA GLY A 251 11.16 -11.17 17.21
C GLY A 251 11.73 -10.05 18.08
N PHE A 252 11.89 -8.84 17.55
CA PHE A 252 12.32 -7.68 18.34
C PHE A 252 11.30 -7.31 19.42
N ILE A 253 10.00 -7.22 19.07
CA ILE A 253 8.94 -6.88 20.02
C ILE A 253 8.88 -7.90 21.17
N THR A 254 9.03 -9.19 20.87
CA THR A 254 9.02 -10.23 21.91
C THR A 254 10.23 -10.10 22.85
N LYS A 255 11.45 -9.89 22.33
CA LYS A 255 12.64 -9.63 23.15
C LYS A 255 12.47 -8.39 24.02
N LEU A 256 11.93 -7.31 23.44
CA LEU A 256 11.64 -6.08 24.16
C LEU A 256 10.62 -6.32 25.28
N ALA A 257 9.56 -7.10 25.02
CA ALA A 257 8.57 -7.47 26.01
C ALA A 257 9.19 -8.29 27.16
N PHE A 258 10.06 -9.27 26.87
CA PHE A 258 10.76 -10.04 27.91
C PHE A 258 11.67 -9.20 28.81
N VAL A 259 12.21 -8.10 28.30
CA VAL A 259 13.08 -7.19 29.09
C VAL A 259 12.25 -6.12 29.82
N LEU A 260 11.27 -5.49 29.15
CA LEU A 260 10.50 -4.40 29.73
C LEU A 260 9.43 -4.88 30.72
N LEU A 261 8.82 -6.04 30.51
CA LEU A 261 7.77 -6.56 31.40
C LEU A 261 8.26 -6.77 32.85
N PRO A 262 9.39 -7.45 33.13
CA PRO A 262 9.88 -7.57 34.50
C PRO A 262 10.35 -6.22 35.07
N LEU A 263 10.92 -5.34 34.24
CA LEU A 263 11.39 -4.03 34.67
C LEU A 263 10.24 -3.09 35.07
N THR A 264 9.15 -3.12 34.31
CA THR A 264 7.92 -2.35 34.60
C THR A 264 7.19 -2.90 35.83
N LEU A 265 7.14 -4.21 36.01
CA LEU A 265 6.60 -4.83 37.23
C LEU A 265 7.42 -4.47 38.46
N LEU A 266 8.75 -4.47 38.37
CA LEU A 266 9.63 -4.07 39.46
C LEU A 266 9.47 -2.57 39.78
N SER A 267 9.38 -1.72 38.76
CA SER A 267 9.12 -0.29 38.93
C SER A 267 7.75 -0.02 39.58
N ALA A 268 6.72 -0.73 39.14
CA ALA A 268 5.38 -0.65 39.73
C ALA A 268 5.36 -1.14 41.19
N TYR A 269 6.10 -2.21 41.50
CA TYR A 269 6.25 -2.71 42.87
C TYR A 269 6.96 -1.70 43.77
N CYS A 270 8.06 -1.10 43.30
CA CYS A 270 8.76 -0.04 44.02
C CYS A 270 7.85 1.17 44.27
N SER A 271 7.11 1.60 43.25
CA SER A 271 6.16 2.72 43.34
C SER A 271 5.02 2.42 44.32
N TYR A 272 4.48 1.20 44.31
CA TYR A 272 3.44 0.75 45.24
C TYR A 272 3.94 0.71 46.69
N ARG A 273 5.17 0.22 46.91
CA ARG A 273 5.78 0.19 48.24
C ARG A 273 6.01 1.60 48.78
N LEU A 274 6.49 2.51 47.94
CA LEU A 274 6.68 3.91 48.29
C LEU A 274 5.35 4.58 48.66
N ALA A 275 4.30 4.36 47.86
CA ALA A 275 2.98 4.93 48.10
C ALA A 275 2.33 4.41 49.40
N ARG A 276 2.59 3.15 49.77
CA ARG A 276 2.12 2.59 51.06
C ARG A 276 2.77 3.29 52.26
N GLU A 277 4.07 3.56 52.19
CA GLU A 277 4.78 4.21 53.29
C GLU A 277 4.33 5.66 53.47
N ILE A 278 4.12 6.39 52.37
CA ILE A 278 3.59 7.76 52.38
C ILE A 278 2.21 7.82 53.06
N LYS A 279 1.29 6.90 52.71
CA LYS A 279 -0.04 6.83 53.35
C LYS A 279 0.03 6.57 54.86
N LYS A 280 1.03 5.82 55.32
CA LYS A 280 1.22 5.55 56.75
C LYS A 280 1.67 6.81 57.48
N GLN A 281 2.64 7.54 56.92
CA GLN A 281 3.09 8.81 57.48
C GLN A 281 1.99 9.89 57.49
N GLU A 282 1.13 9.94 56.48
CA GLU A 282 -0.03 10.84 56.47
C GLU A 282 -1.03 10.56 57.61
N LYS A 283 -1.25 9.27 57.95
CA LYS A 283 -2.13 8.92 59.06
C LYS A 283 -1.52 9.33 60.41
N GLU A 284 -0.22 9.08 60.60
CA GLU A 284 0.48 9.45 61.82
C GLU A 284 0.54 10.98 62.02
N THR A 285 0.78 11.73 60.94
CA THR A 285 0.77 13.21 60.96
C THR A 285 -0.63 13.77 61.23
N LYS A 286 -1.68 13.21 60.59
CA LYS A 286 -3.08 13.58 60.88
C LYS A 286 -3.46 13.28 62.33
N ALA A 287 -3.06 12.13 62.88
CA ALA A 287 -3.31 11.78 64.28
C ALA A 287 -2.61 12.74 65.25
N LYS A 288 -1.34 13.09 64.99
CA LYS A 288 -0.59 14.10 65.77
C LYS A 288 -1.25 15.48 65.72
N GLN A 289 -1.72 15.91 64.56
CA GLN A 289 -2.46 17.18 64.40
C GLN A 289 -3.78 17.19 65.19
N GLN A 290 -4.54 16.09 65.15
CA GLN A 290 -5.78 15.96 65.92
C GLN A 290 -5.52 16.01 67.44
N MET A 291 -4.48 15.32 67.92
CA MET A 291 -4.10 15.35 69.33
C MET A 291 -3.72 16.76 69.80
N LEU A 292 -2.90 17.49 69.02
CA LEU A 292 -2.53 18.87 69.34
C LEU A 292 -3.76 19.80 69.35
N ASN A 293 -4.67 19.65 68.39
CA ASN A 293 -5.92 20.41 68.34
C ASN A 293 -6.82 20.12 69.56
N ASN A 294 -6.89 18.87 70.01
CA ASN A 294 -7.65 18.51 71.20
C ASN A 294 -7.02 19.09 72.49
N ILE A 295 -5.69 19.07 72.61
CA ILE A 295 -4.98 19.69 73.73
C ILE A 295 -5.20 21.21 73.74
N ALA A 296 -5.14 21.87 72.58
CA ALA A 296 -5.42 23.30 72.47
C ALA A 296 -6.86 23.64 72.91
N LYS A 297 -7.85 22.86 72.45
CA LYS A 297 -9.26 23.01 72.85
C LYS A 297 -9.48 22.79 74.35
N ALA A 298 -8.76 21.84 74.96
CA ALA A 298 -8.83 21.57 76.40
C ALA A 298 -8.27 22.74 77.23
N LYS A 299 -7.13 23.33 76.80
CA LYS A 299 -6.56 24.54 77.44
C LYS A 299 -7.49 25.75 77.37
N THR A 300 -8.16 25.97 76.24
CA THR A 300 -9.15 27.06 76.12
C THR A 300 -10.35 26.86 77.05
N ARG A 301 -10.85 25.62 77.21
CA ARG A 301 -11.97 25.32 78.12
C ARG A 301 -11.60 25.48 79.60
N SER A 302 -10.39 25.09 80.01
CA SER A 302 -9.96 25.28 81.41
C SER A 302 -9.70 26.74 81.77
N SER A 303 -9.40 27.61 80.78
CA SER A 303 -9.26 29.05 81.00
C SER A 303 -10.61 29.75 81.20
N HIS A 304 -11.67 29.28 80.58
CA HIS A 304 -13.03 29.82 80.77
C HIS A 304 -13.62 29.36 82.12
N ALA A 305 -13.41 28.10 82.52
CA ALA A 305 -13.91 27.58 83.80
C ALA A 305 -13.18 28.11 85.06
N LYS A 306 -12.13 28.92 84.92
CA LYS A 306 -11.42 29.59 86.02
C LYS A 306 -11.83 31.05 86.22
N ASN A 307 -12.67 31.58 85.32
CA ASN A 307 -13.13 32.96 85.32
C ASN A 307 -14.63 33.10 85.70
N ASP A 308 -15.26 32.01 86.13
CA ASP A 308 -16.57 31.95 86.80
C ASP A 308 -16.37 31.51 88.25
#